data_AF-A0A6D2HNE1-F1
#
_entry.id   AF-A0A6D2HNE1-F1
#
_cell.length_a   1.000
_cell.length_b   1.000
_cell.length_c   1.000
_cell.angle_alpha   90.00
_cell.angle_beta   90.00
_cell.angle_gamma   90.00
#
_symmetry.space_group_name_H-M   'P 1'
#
loop_
_entity.id
_entity.type
_entity.pdbx_description
1 polymer ?
#
loop_
_entity_poly.entity_id
_entity_poly.type
_entity_poly.pdbx_seq_one_letter_code
_entity_poly.pdbx_strand_id
1 'polypeptide(L)'
;MWRLRIGAKAGDDTHLFTTNNFVGRQIWEFDANAGSAEELAEVEEARRSFSHRKSHYKTSADLLWRIQFLREKKFQQKIPRVRIESAENITYEDAKTALRRGLLYYTALQADDGHWPAENAGPIFFNAPFNEDGGWGLHIEGQSTMFCSVINYICLRILGVEAGHDDQESVCARARKWILDHGGATYTPLIGKAWLSVLGVYDWSGCKPIPPEFWLLPSSFPVNGGTLWIYSRDIFMGLSYLYGTKFVATTTHLIIQLREELYPQPYANINWSQTRNRCAKVMKYMDVILY
;
A
#
# COMPACT_ATOMS: atom_id res chain seq x y z
N MET A 1 22.28 3.79 5.53
CA MET A 1 21.35 2.76 6.02
C MET A 1 20.05 3.42 6.49
N TRP A 2 18.90 2.75 6.32
CA TRP A 2 17.62 3.23 6.84
C TRP A 2 17.55 3.08 8.37
N ARG A 3 17.16 4.16 9.06
CA ARG A 3 17.01 4.24 10.52
C ARG A 3 15.58 4.59 10.88
N LEU A 4 15.05 3.92 11.91
CA LEU A 4 13.76 4.30 12.48
C LEU A 4 13.98 5.36 13.55
N ARG A 5 13.29 6.49 13.44
CA ARG A 5 13.28 7.55 14.45
C ARG A 5 11.93 7.63 15.12
N ILE A 6 11.95 7.70 16.44
CA ILE A 6 10.77 7.80 17.29
C ILE A 6 10.57 9.24 17.74
N GLY A 7 9.33 9.72 17.69
CA GLY A 7 8.97 11.04 18.19
C GLY A 7 9.77 12.16 17.55
N ALA A 8 10.33 11.92 16.36
CA ALA A 8 11.19 12.86 15.69
C ALA A 8 10.38 14.12 15.38
N LYS A 9 10.80 15.26 15.95
CA LYS A 9 10.40 16.55 15.40
C LYS A 9 10.82 16.54 13.96
N ALA A 10 9.89 16.87 13.09
CA ALA A 10 10.15 16.98 11.68
C ALA A 10 10.97 18.24 11.38
N GLY A 11 12.18 18.37 11.91
CA GLY A 11 13.07 19.54 11.72
C GLY A 11 12.32 20.86 11.51
N ASP A 12 12.55 21.47 10.35
CA ASP A 12 11.84 22.66 9.83
C ASP A 12 10.70 22.30 8.83
N ASP A 13 10.27 21.03 8.77
CA ASP A 13 9.23 20.55 7.85
C ASP A 13 7.84 21.03 8.29
N THR A 14 7.33 22.03 7.58
CA THR A 14 6.04 22.65 7.82
C THR A 14 4.83 21.72 7.58
N HIS A 15 5.03 20.56 6.94
CA HIS A 15 3.95 19.62 6.63
C HIS A 15 3.69 18.59 7.73
N LEU A 16 4.59 18.46 8.70
CA LEU A 16 4.46 17.50 9.79
C LEU A 16 4.02 18.20 11.09
N PHE A 17 2.72 18.15 11.38
CA PHE A 17 2.10 18.73 12.57
C PHE A 17 1.50 17.66 13.49
N THR A 18 1.46 17.94 14.78
CA THR A 18 0.81 17.09 15.77
C THR A 18 0.37 17.88 17.00
N THR A 19 -0.72 17.42 17.62
CA THR A 19 -1.25 17.99 18.87
C THR A 19 -0.62 17.38 20.13
N ASN A 20 0.17 16.30 20.00
CA ASN A 20 0.74 15.56 21.12
C ASN A 20 2.28 15.52 21.13
N ASN A 21 2.94 16.50 20.51
CA ASN A 21 4.41 16.57 20.41
C ASN A 21 5.08 15.28 19.89
N PHE A 22 4.46 14.68 18.87
CA PHE A 22 4.95 13.52 18.09
C PHE A 22 5.03 12.20 18.87
N VAL A 23 4.49 12.13 20.08
CA VAL A 23 4.41 10.88 20.86
C VAL A 23 3.65 9.81 20.06
N GLY A 24 4.24 8.61 19.97
CA GLY A 24 3.70 7.49 19.21
C GLY A 24 3.94 7.56 17.70
N ARG A 25 4.73 8.53 17.22
CA ARG A 25 5.08 8.66 15.80
C ARG A 25 6.43 8.03 15.52
N GLN A 26 6.55 7.46 14.33
CA GLN A 26 7.76 6.86 13.81
C GLN A 26 7.99 7.33 12.37
N ILE A 27 9.25 7.58 12.01
CA ILE A 27 9.66 7.89 10.64
C ILE A 27 10.89 7.07 10.25
N TRP A 28 11.00 6.72 8.97
CA TRP A 28 12.20 6.12 8.41
C TRP A 28 13.03 7.20 7.71
N GLU A 29 14.31 7.31 8.07
CA GLU A 29 15.27 8.21 7.42
C GLU A 29 16.46 7.42 6.87
N PHE A 30 17.03 7.86 5.76
CA PHE A 30 18.25 7.27 5.23
C PHE A 30 19.46 8.08 5.69
N ASP A 31 20.38 7.45 6.42
CA ASP A 31 21.65 8.04 6.81
C ASP A 31 22.81 7.27 6.16
N ALA A 32 23.51 7.91 5.22
CA ALA A 32 24.61 7.29 4.47
C ALA A 32 25.80 6.89 5.37
N ASN A 33 25.97 7.54 6.52
CA ASN A 33 27.09 7.32 7.43
C ASN A 33 26.72 6.46 8.64
N ALA A 34 25.46 6.03 8.74
CA ALA A 34 25.00 5.22 9.87
C ALA A 34 25.38 3.73 9.76
N GLY A 35 25.77 3.18 10.91
CA GLY A 35 25.92 1.75 11.16
C GLY A 35 27.36 1.26 11.15
N SER A 36 27.67 0.31 12.04
CA SER A 36 28.97 -0.38 11.99
C SER A 36 29.02 -1.35 10.80
N ALA A 37 30.22 -1.79 10.42
CA ALA A 37 30.38 -2.79 9.35
C ALA A 37 29.56 -4.07 9.62
N GLU A 38 29.49 -4.48 10.89
CA GLU A 38 28.73 -5.64 11.36
C GLU A 38 27.22 -5.42 11.22
N GLU A 39 26.73 -4.24 11.60
CA GLU A 39 25.30 -3.90 11.49
C GLU A 39 24.87 -3.79 10.03
N LEU A 40 25.69 -3.16 9.19
CA LEU A 40 25.46 -3.10 7.75
C LEU A 40 25.41 -4.50 7.11
N ALA A 41 26.31 -5.39 7.52
CA ALA A 41 26.31 -6.78 7.05
C ALA A 41 25.05 -7.54 7.48
N GLU A 42 24.57 -7.35 8.71
CA GLU A 42 23.33 -7.98 9.20
C GLU A 42 22.10 -7.47 8.44
N VAL A 43 22.01 -6.15 8.22
CA VAL A 43 20.91 -5.55 7.45
C VAL A 43 20.92 -6.01 6.00
N GLU A 44 22.11 -6.11 5.41
CA GLU A 44 22.26 -6.59 4.04
C GLU A 44 21.89 -8.07 3.91
N GLU A 45 22.26 -8.91 4.89
CA GLU A 45 21.81 -10.30 4.95
C GLU A 45 20.29 -10.40 5.09
N ALA A 46 19.68 -9.61 5.98
CA ALA A 46 18.23 -9.54 6.10
C ALA A 46 17.55 -9.18 4.77
N ARG A 47 18.10 -8.21 4.04
CA ARG A 47 17.61 -7.77 2.72
C ARG A 47 17.73 -8.86 1.66
N ARG A 48 18.88 -9.55 1.56
CA ARG A 48 19.06 -10.68 0.62
C ARG A 48 18.11 -11.81 0.95
N SER A 49 18.02 -12.16 2.24
CA SER A 49 17.18 -13.23 2.72
C SER A 49 15.69 -12.99 2.45
N PHE A 50 15.22 -11.75 2.62
CA PHE A 50 13.88 -11.34 2.20
C PHE A 50 13.73 -11.45 0.67
N SER A 51 14.69 -10.95 -0.10
CA SER A 51 14.65 -10.98 -1.57
C SER A 51 14.53 -12.40 -2.14
N HIS A 52 15.21 -13.38 -1.53
CA HIS A 52 15.13 -14.80 -1.91
C HIS A 52 13.84 -15.48 -1.46
N ARG A 53 13.25 -15.05 -0.34
CA ARG A 53 12.11 -15.73 0.29
C ARG A 53 10.77 -15.02 0.08
N LYS A 54 10.75 -13.84 -0.54
CA LYS A 54 9.56 -13.00 -0.70
C LYS A 54 8.40 -13.67 -1.45
N SER A 55 8.67 -14.72 -2.24
CA SER A 55 7.62 -15.54 -2.87
C SER A 55 6.82 -16.35 -1.84
N HIS A 56 7.46 -16.78 -0.75
CA HIS A 56 6.85 -17.55 0.33
C HIS A 56 6.46 -16.68 1.54
N TYR A 57 7.28 -15.67 1.86
CA TYR A 57 7.08 -14.77 2.99
C TYR A 57 7.03 -13.33 2.49
N LYS A 58 5.82 -12.85 2.22
CA LYS A 58 5.61 -11.56 1.55
C LYS A 58 5.80 -10.35 2.46
N THR A 59 5.81 -10.53 3.79
CA THR A 59 6.00 -9.45 4.75
C THR A 59 7.47 -9.31 5.17
N SER A 60 7.90 -8.07 5.41
CA SER A 60 9.24 -7.77 5.93
C SER A 60 9.45 -8.30 7.36
N ALA A 61 8.33 -8.62 8.04
CA ALA A 61 8.25 -8.95 9.45
C ALA A 61 8.95 -7.91 10.33
N ASP A 62 8.97 -6.64 9.90
CA ASP A 62 9.48 -5.54 10.70
C ASP A 62 10.97 -5.74 11.10
N LEU A 63 11.69 -6.56 10.31
CA LEU A 63 12.97 -7.14 10.72
C LEU A 63 14.06 -6.08 10.89
N LEU A 64 14.09 -5.08 10.01
CA LEU A 64 15.07 -3.99 10.08
C LEU A 64 14.92 -3.20 11.38
N TRP A 65 13.69 -2.88 11.78
CA TRP A 65 13.42 -2.20 13.05
C TRP A 65 13.81 -3.07 14.24
N ARG A 66 13.44 -4.36 14.23
CA ARG A 66 13.78 -5.29 15.32
C ARG A 66 15.28 -5.44 15.50
N ILE A 67 16.06 -5.52 14.42
CA ILE A 67 17.53 -5.55 14.49
C ILE A 67 18.06 -4.31 15.23
N GLN A 68 17.61 -3.12 14.84
CA GLN A 68 18.08 -1.86 15.42
C GLN A 68 17.74 -1.75 16.91
N PHE A 69 16.47 -1.97 17.28
CA PHE A 69 16.02 -1.82 18.67
C PHE A 69 16.68 -2.82 19.63
N LEU A 70 16.80 -4.08 19.20
CA LEU A 70 17.43 -5.11 20.01
C LEU A 70 18.93 -4.83 20.19
N ARG A 71 19.61 -4.32 19.15
CA ARG A 71 21.02 -3.94 19.19
C ARG A 71 21.26 -2.76 20.13
N GLU A 72 20.48 -1.68 20.01
CA GLU A 72 20.58 -0.49 20.87
C GLU A 72 20.43 -0.84 22.35
N LYS A 73 19.47 -1.73 22.66
CA LYS A 73 19.23 -2.20 24.04
C LYS A 73 20.15 -3.33 24.49
N LYS A 74 21.10 -3.74 23.64
CA LYS A 74 22.00 -4.88 23.88
C LYS A 74 21.23 -6.12 24.35
N PHE A 75 20.07 -6.34 23.74
CA PHE A 75 19.12 -7.34 24.18
C PHE A 75 19.71 -8.75 24.02
N GLN A 76 19.50 -9.59 25.02
CA GLN A 76 19.80 -11.01 24.98
C GLN A 76 18.59 -11.80 25.42
N GLN A 77 18.17 -12.77 24.62
CA GLN A 77 17.08 -13.67 24.99
C GLN A 77 17.57 -14.70 26.01
N LYS A 78 17.30 -14.42 27.29
CA LYS A 78 17.74 -15.27 28.41
C LYS A 78 16.83 -16.47 28.67
N ILE A 79 15.61 -16.47 28.14
CA ILE A 79 14.66 -17.55 28.36
C ILE A 79 14.73 -18.53 27.17
N PRO A 80 15.07 -19.81 27.40
CA PRO A 80 15.14 -20.82 26.34
C PRO A 80 13.79 -20.97 25.61
N ARG A 81 13.85 -21.33 24.33
CA ARG A 81 12.66 -21.64 23.55
C ARG A 81 12.10 -22.99 23.99
N VAL A 82 10.84 -23.02 24.40
CA VAL A 82 10.08 -24.25 24.59
C VAL A 82 9.78 -24.87 23.21
N ARG A 83 10.07 -26.16 23.05
CA ARG A 83 9.72 -26.93 21.85
C ARG A 83 8.72 -28.00 22.27
N ILE A 84 7.57 -28.02 21.62
CA ILE A 84 6.46 -28.92 21.94
C ILE A 84 6.09 -29.64 20.65
N GLU A 85 6.07 -30.97 20.69
CA GLU A 85 5.79 -31.81 19.51
C GLU A 85 4.29 -31.90 19.20
N SER A 86 3.44 -31.90 20.24
CA SER A 86 1.98 -31.97 20.13
C SER A 86 1.31 -30.99 21.09
N ALA A 87 0.25 -30.34 20.62
CA ALA A 87 -0.55 -29.42 21.44
C ALA A 87 -1.19 -30.10 22.67
N GLU A 88 -1.39 -31.42 22.63
CA GLU A 88 -1.93 -32.21 23.74
C GLU A 88 -0.98 -32.31 24.94
N ASN A 89 0.33 -32.11 24.71
CA ASN A 89 1.37 -32.24 25.73
C ASN A 89 1.75 -30.89 26.38
N ILE A 90 1.03 -29.79 26.08
CA ILE A 90 1.34 -28.48 26.62
C ILE A 90 1.07 -28.45 28.12
N THR A 91 2.12 -28.30 28.92
CA THR A 91 1.97 -28.08 30.36
C THR A 91 1.79 -26.60 30.70
N TYR A 92 1.33 -26.31 31.92
CA TYR A 92 1.27 -24.94 32.43
C TYR A 92 2.66 -24.27 32.44
N GLU A 93 3.72 -24.98 32.83
CA GLU A 93 5.07 -24.42 32.88
C GLU A 93 5.64 -24.17 31.48
N ASP A 94 5.27 -24.97 30.48
CA ASP A 94 5.60 -24.72 29.08
C ASP A 94 4.96 -23.41 28.59
N ALA A 95 3.65 -23.26 28.79
CA ALA A 95 2.90 -22.06 28.40
C ALA A 95 3.44 -20.81 29.11
N LYS A 96 3.69 -20.91 30.42
CA LYS A 96 4.26 -19.84 31.24
C LYS A 96 5.67 -19.45 30.77
N THR A 97 6.52 -20.42 30.46
CA THR A 97 7.87 -20.16 29.95
C THR A 97 7.83 -19.50 28.58
N ALA A 98 6.98 -20.00 27.67
CA ALA A 98 6.79 -19.42 26.35
C ALA A 98 6.27 -17.96 26.43
N LEU A 99 5.29 -17.69 27.29
CA LEU A 99 4.75 -16.35 27.51
C LEU A 99 5.82 -15.41 28.08
N ARG A 100 6.55 -15.81 29.13
CA ARG A 100 7.63 -15.00 29.71
C ARG A 100 8.71 -14.69 28.68
N ARG A 101 9.07 -15.66 27.85
CA ARG A 101 10.03 -15.47 26.75
C ARG A 101 9.52 -14.44 25.73
N GLY A 102 8.24 -14.53 25.36
CA GLY A 102 7.58 -13.58 24.45
C GLY A 102 7.54 -12.17 25.02
N LEU A 103 7.11 -12.01 26.27
CA LEU A 103 7.07 -10.72 26.96
C LEU A 103 8.46 -10.09 27.10
N LEU A 104 9.48 -10.88 27.45
CA LEU A 104 10.86 -10.38 27.52
C LEU A 104 11.34 -9.84 26.16
N TYR A 105 10.98 -10.50 25.06
CA TYR A 105 11.30 -10.02 23.72
C TYR A 105 10.46 -8.79 23.33
N TYR A 106 9.16 -8.81 23.58
CA TYR A 106 8.24 -7.74 23.19
C TYR A 106 8.52 -6.45 23.94
N THR A 107 8.85 -6.51 25.24
CA THR A 107 9.27 -5.34 26.04
C THR A 107 10.56 -4.72 25.51
N ALA A 108 11.51 -5.53 25.03
CA ALA A 108 12.71 -5.03 24.37
C ALA A 108 12.44 -4.29 23.05
N LEU A 109 11.24 -4.43 22.47
CA LEU A 109 10.84 -3.73 21.26
C LEU A 109 10.05 -2.43 21.52
N GLN A 110 9.71 -2.10 22.77
CA GLN A 110 9.00 -0.86 23.11
C GLN A 110 9.88 0.38 22.82
N ALA A 111 9.36 1.41 22.16
CA ALA A 111 10.08 2.66 21.99
C ALA A 111 10.17 3.48 23.29
N ASP A 112 11.08 4.44 23.34
CA ASP A 112 11.37 5.24 24.54
C ASP A 112 10.19 6.13 24.99
N ASP A 113 9.30 6.49 24.08
CA ASP A 113 8.05 7.20 24.36
C ASP A 113 6.88 6.25 24.75
N GLY A 114 7.17 4.95 24.86
CA GLY A 114 6.26 3.93 25.38
C GLY A 114 5.40 3.22 24.33
N HIS A 115 5.41 3.62 23.06
CA HIS A 115 4.66 2.90 22.02
C HIS A 115 5.43 1.70 21.46
N TRP A 116 4.76 0.85 20.69
CA TRP A 116 5.40 -0.20 19.90
C TRP A 116 5.36 0.17 18.43
N PRO A 117 6.51 0.50 17.83
CA PRO A 117 6.63 0.63 16.40
C PRO A 117 6.14 -0.63 15.68
N ALA A 118 5.47 -0.44 14.56
CA ALA A 118 5.05 -1.53 13.70
C ALA A 118 4.84 -1.05 12.27
N GLU A 119 5.14 -1.91 11.30
CA GLU A 119 4.67 -1.76 9.93
C GLU A 119 3.16 -2.01 9.89
N ASN A 120 2.37 -0.97 9.58
CA ASN A 120 0.94 -1.08 9.36
C ASN A 120 0.61 -0.77 7.90
N ALA A 121 0.99 -1.68 7.00
CA ALA A 121 0.88 -1.48 5.55
C ALA A 121 -0.56 -1.64 5.00
N GLY A 122 -1.48 -2.28 5.74
CA GLY A 122 -2.90 -2.41 5.36
C GLY A 122 -3.10 -2.90 3.91
N PRO A 123 -4.00 -2.28 3.12
CA PRO A 123 -4.08 -2.46 1.67
C PRO A 123 -2.88 -1.78 0.97
N ILE A 124 -2.07 -2.56 0.27
CA ILE A 124 -0.86 -2.08 -0.38
C ILE A 124 -1.19 -1.70 -1.83
N PHE A 125 -2.01 -0.65 -2.00
CA PHE A 125 -2.31 -0.13 -3.34
C PHE A 125 -1.06 0.34 -4.08
N PHE A 126 -0.01 0.71 -3.33
CA PHE A 126 1.26 1.21 -3.81
C PHE A 126 2.39 0.32 -3.30
N ASN A 127 3.22 -0.22 -4.20
CA ASN A 127 4.32 -1.14 -3.92
C ASN A 127 3.91 -2.50 -3.32
N ALA A 128 2.78 -3.06 -3.75
CA ALA A 128 2.42 -4.43 -3.39
C ALA A 128 3.45 -5.45 -3.94
N PRO A 129 3.54 -6.65 -3.36
CA PRO A 129 4.28 -7.75 -3.98
C PRO A 129 3.74 -8.05 -5.38
N PHE A 130 4.66 -8.13 -6.35
CA PHE A 130 4.32 -8.50 -7.73
C PHE A 130 3.98 -9.99 -7.80
N ASN A 131 2.81 -10.32 -8.32
CA ASN A 131 2.35 -11.70 -8.44
C ASN A 131 3.01 -12.41 -9.64
N GLU A 132 3.08 -13.73 -9.57
CA GLU A 132 3.66 -14.56 -10.64
C GLU A 132 2.89 -14.44 -11.96
N ASP A 133 1.59 -14.14 -11.90
CA ASP A 133 0.76 -13.89 -13.09
C ASP A 133 1.08 -12.57 -13.79
N GLY A 134 1.89 -11.70 -13.17
CA GLY A 134 2.29 -10.41 -13.73
C GLY A 134 1.42 -9.24 -13.29
N GLY A 135 0.61 -9.35 -12.23
CA GLY A 135 -0.18 -8.23 -11.70
C GLY A 135 0.02 -7.97 -10.20
N TRP A 136 -0.88 -7.17 -9.62
CA TRP A 136 -0.91 -6.86 -8.19
C TRP A 136 -2.30 -7.02 -7.59
N GLY A 137 -2.34 -7.58 -6.38
CA GLY A 137 -3.56 -7.71 -5.59
C GLY A 137 -3.80 -6.53 -4.64
N LEU A 138 -4.96 -6.55 -3.99
CA LEU A 138 -5.38 -5.55 -3.00
C LEU A 138 -4.55 -5.60 -1.70
N HIS A 139 -4.05 -6.78 -1.37
CA HIS A 139 -3.18 -7.05 -0.24
C HIS A 139 -2.14 -8.08 -0.66
N ILE A 140 -1.16 -8.32 0.20
CA ILE A 140 -0.02 -9.22 -0.08
C ILE A 140 -0.44 -10.62 -0.56
N GLU A 141 -1.55 -11.15 -0.07
CA GLU A 141 -2.09 -12.48 -0.42
C GLU A 141 -3.17 -12.43 -1.52
N GLY A 142 -3.52 -11.24 -1.99
CA GLY A 142 -4.58 -11.04 -2.96
C GLY A 142 -4.16 -11.47 -4.37
N GLN A 143 -5.12 -12.03 -5.10
CA GLN A 143 -5.00 -12.22 -6.55
C GLN A 143 -4.91 -10.88 -7.27
N SER A 144 -4.32 -10.88 -8.45
CA SER A 144 -4.14 -9.67 -9.25
C SER A 144 -5.48 -9.03 -9.63
N THR A 145 -5.55 -7.70 -9.50
CA THR A 145 -6.74 -6.90 -9.77
C THR A 145 -6.41 -5.77 -10.73
N MET A 146 -7.36 -5.39 -11.60
CA MET A 146 -7.17 -4.28 -12.53
C MET A 146 -6.77 -2.98 -11.83
N PHE A 147 -7.34 -2.69 -10.65
CA PHE A 147 -7.07 -1.45 -9.92
C PHE A 147 -5.62 -1.39 -9.47
N CYS A 148 -5.19 -2.41 -8.72
CA CYS A 148 -3.86 -2.42 -8.14
C CYS A 148 -2.79 -2.61 -9.21
N SER A 149 -3.05 -3.41 -10.26
CA SER A 149 -2.11 -3.56 -11.36
C SER A 149 -1.88 -2.25 -12.12
N VAL A 150 -2.94 -1.51 -12.44
CA VAL A 150 -2.80 -0.22 -13.14
C VAL A 150 -2.11 0.82 -12.27
N ILE A 151 -2.47 0.95 -10.98
CA ILE A 151 -1.86 1.93 -10.08
C ILE A 151 -0.38 1.62 -9.84
N ASN A 152 -0.01 0.36 -9.57
CA ASN A 152 1.38 -0.01 -9.36
C ASN A 152 2.21 0.16 -10.64
N TYR A 153 1.65 -0.18 -11.80
CA TYR A 153 2.30 0.11 -13.08
C TYR A 153 2.58 1.60 -13.25
N ILE A 154 1.57 2.46 -13.06
CA ILE A 154 1.74 3.92 -13.13
C ILE A 154 2.81 4.41 -12.15
N CYS A 155 2.85 3.87 -10.92
CA CYS A 155 3.87 4.24 -9.94
C CYS A 155 5.28 3.87 -10.40
N LEU A 156 5.47 2.67 -10.96
CA LEU A 156 6.76 2.29 -11.54
C LEU A 156 7.17 3.24 -12.66
N ARG A 157 6.23 3.63 -13.53
CA ARG A 157 6.49 4.58 -14.62
C ARG A 157 6.83 5.99 -14.10
N ILE A 158 6.14 6.47 -13.06
CA ILE A 158 6.47 7.74 -12.39
C ILE A 158 7.86 7.70 -11.75
N LEU A 159 8.27 6.55 -11.21
CA LEU A 159 9.61 6.32 -10.64
C LEU A 159 10.70 6.12 -11.71
N GLY A 160 10.38 6.27 -13.00
CA GLY A 160 11.34 6.20 -14.10
C GLY A 160 11.68 4.77 -14.55
N VAL A 161 10.91 3.75 -14.13
CA VAL A 161 11.07 2.39 -14.66
C VAL A 161 10.50 2.35 -16.07
N GLU A 162 11.29 1.90 -17.04
CA GLU A 162 10.86 1.82 -18.43
C GLU A 162 9.69 0.84 -18.63
N ALA A 163 8.87 1.08 -19.66
CA ALA A 163 7.70 0.24 -19.95
C ALA A 163 8.07 -1.20 -20.36
N GLY A 164 9.37 -1.49 -20.57
CA GLY A 164 9.87 -2.83 -20.85
C GLY A 164 9.70 -3.26 -22.30
N HIS A 165 9.70 -2.32 -23.26
CA HIS A 165 9.55 -2.63 -24.68
C HIS A 165 10.60 -3.65 -25.18
N ASP A 166 11.84 -3.53 -24.67
CA ASP A 166 12.97 -4.38 -25.07
C ASP A 166 13.21 -5.60 -24.15
N ASP A 167 12.54 -5.65 -22.99
CA ASP A 167 12.66 -6.73 -22.01
C ASP A 167 11.26 -7.19 -21.55
N GLN A 168 10.75 -8.21 -22.23
CA GLN A 168 9.43 -8.80 -21.95
C GLN A 168 9.34 -9.47 -20.58
N GLU A 169 10.48 -9.79 -19.96
CA GLU A 169 10.53 -10.38 -18.61
C GLU A 169 10.57 -9.32 -17.51
N SER A 170 10.75 -8.04 -17.87
CA SER A 170 10.71 -6.94 -16.93
C SER A 170 9.35 -6.85 -16.22
N VAL A 171 9.36 -6.37 -14.97
CA VAL A 171 8.14 -6.19 -14.16
C VAL A 171 7.12 -5.32 -14.88
N CYS A 172 7.56 -4.23 -15.53
CA CYS A 172 6.67 -3.35 -16.28
C CYS A 172 6.10 -4.01 -17.53
N ALA A 173 6.89 -4.78 -18.30
CA ALA A 173 6.36 -5.47 -19.48
C ALA A 173 5.29 -6.50 -19.10
N ARG A 174 5.57 -7.33 -18.08
CA ARG A 174 4.63 -8.32 -17.55
C ARG A 174 3.36 -7.67 -16.99
N ALA A 175 3.51 -6.59 -16.24
CA ALA A 175 2.39 -5.76 -15.74
C ALA A 175 1.51 -5.21 -16.85
N ARG A 176 2.13 -4.57 -17.85
CA ARG A 176 1.43 -4.01 -18.99
C ARG A 176 0.69 -5.10 -19.76
N LYS A 177 1.36 -6.23 -20.03
CA LYS A 177 0.75 -7.39 -20.69
C LYS A 177 -0.46 -7.88 -19.91
N TRP A 178 -0.34 -8.08 -18.59
CA TRP A 178 -1.46 -8.50 -17.75
C TRP A 178 -2.62 -7.50 -17.82
N ILE A 179 -2.35 -6.19 -17.74
CA ILE A 179 -3.37 -5.14 -17.85
C ILE A 179 -4.11 -5.23 -19.19
N LEU A 180 -3.38 -5.35 -20.30
CA LEU A 180 -3.97 -5.40 -21.64
C LEU A 180 -4.76 -6.69 -21.89
N ASP A 181 -4.23 -7.84 -21.49
CA ASP A 181 -4.89 -9.16 -21.61
C ASP A 181 -6.22 -9.22 -20.83
N HIS A 182 -6.37 -8.38 -19.79
CA HIS A 182 -7.58 -8.28 -18.97
C HIS A 182 -8.49 -7.09 -19.36
N GLY A 183 -8.29 -6.50 -20.53
CA GLY A 183 -9.17 -5.46 -21.11
C GLY A 183 -8.77 -4.02 -20.82
N GLY A 184 -7.59 -3.81 -20.21
CA GLY A 184 -7.03 -2.51 -19.91
C GLY A 184 -7.71 -1.76 -18.77
N ALA A 185 -7.24 -0.55 -18.51
CA ALA A 185 -7.67 0.27 -17.37
C ALA A 185 -9.18 0.63 -17.39
N THR A 186 -9.91 0.40 -18.49
CA THR A 186 -11.38 0.58 -18.54
C THR A 186 -12.16 -0.30 -17.56
N TYR A 187 -11.57 -1.41 -17.10
CA TYR A 187 -12.18 -2.34 -16.14
C TYR A 187 -11.79 -2.09 -14.67
N THR A 188 -11.07 -1.01 -14.38
CA THR A 188 -10.81 -0.57 -13.00
C THR A 188 -12.12 -0.14 -12.30
N PRO A 189 -12.29 -0.31 -10.98
CA PRO A 189 -13.50 0.09 -10.24
C PRO A 189 -13.63 1.61 -10.13
N LEU A 190 -14.75 2.11 -9.61
CA LEU A 190 -15.07 3.54 -9.56
C LEU A 190 -13.96 4.41 -8.95
N ILE A 191 -13.40 3.99 -7.81
CA ILE A 191 -12.30 4.70 -7.16
C ILE A 191 -11.07 4.78 -8.08
N GLY A 192 -10.75 3.67 -8.77
CA GLY A 192 -9.69 3.63 -9.77
C GLY A 192 -9.95 4.59 -10.93
N LYS A 193 -11.17 4.60 -11.49
CA LYS A 193 -11.52 5.50 -12.60
C LYS A 193 -11.35 6.96 -12.17
N ALA A 194 -11.81 7.32 -10.98
CA ALA A 194 -11.67 8.67 -10.45
C ALA A 194 -10.20 9.08 -10.30
N TRP A 195 -9.35 8.23 -9.72
CA TRP A 195 -7.90 8.51 -9.61
C TRP A 195 -7.22 8.63 -10.97
N LEU A 196 -7.54 7.77 -11.92
CA LEU A 196 -7.00 7.85 -13.28
C LEU A 196 -7.50 9.09 -14.03
N SER A 197 -8.71 9.55 -13.74
CA SER A 197 -9.24 10.81 -14.29
C SER A 197 -8.56 12.03 -13.70
N VAL A 198 -8.30 12.04 -12.40
CA VAL A 198 -7.48 13.08 -11.74
C VAL A 198 -6.09 13.14 -12.35
N LEU A 199 -5.44 12.00 -12.61
CA LEU A 199 -4.13 11.97 -13.28
C LEU A 199 -4.19 12.39 -14.76
N GLY A 200 -5.36 12.29 -15.39
CA GLY A 200 -5.54 12.60 -16.81
C GLY A 200 -5.27 11.45 -17.76
N VAL A 201 -5.23 10.21 -17.28
CA VAL A 201 -5.12 9.00 -18.13
C VAL A 201 -6.47 8.31 -18.33
N TYR A 202 -7.59 8.91 -17.90
CA TYR A 202 -8.96 8.39 -18.05
C TYR A 202 -9.96 9.54 -18.11
N ASP A 203 -10.99 9.47 -18.94
CA ASP A 203 -11.96 10.58 -19.04
C ASP A 203 -13.06 10.50 -17.98
N TRP A 204 -13.39 11.63 -17.34
CA TRP A 204 -14.43 11.71 -16.30
C TRP A 204 -15.80 11.20 -16.77
N SER A 205 -16.11 11.26 -18.07
CA SER A 205 -17.36 10.72 -18.61
C SER A 205 -17.45 9.19 -18.53
N GLY A 206 -16.35 8.49 -18.28
CA GLY A 206 -16.33 7.06 -17.99
C GLY A 206 -16.48 6.70 -16.51
N CYS A 207 -16.55 7.69 -15.61
CA CYS A 207 -16.91 7.47 -14.22
C CYS A 207 -18.43 7.41 -14.03
N LYS A 208 -18.91 6.61 -13.06
CA LYS A 208 -20.27 6.80 -12.53
C LYS A 208 -20.34 8.19 -11.86
N PRO A 209 -21.49 8.89 -11.90
CA PRO A 209 -21.62 10.19 -11.26
C PRO A 209 -21.30 10.14 -9.76
N ILE A 210 -20.52 11.11 -9.29
CA ILE A 210 -20.20 11.32 -7.87
C ILE A 210 -20.59 12.78 -7.53
N PRO A 211 -21.90 13.10 -7.47
CA PRO A 211 -22.36 14.49 -7.45
C PRO A 211 -22.06 15.18 -6.12
N PRO A 212 -21.43 16.37 -6.10
CA PRO A 212 -21.22 17.12 -4.87
C PRO A 212 -22.52 17.58 -4.19
N GLU A 213 -23.62 17.69 -4.94
CA GLU A 213 -24.95 18.04 -4.43
C GLU A 213 -25.48 17.04 -3.40
N PHE A 214 -25.01 15.79 -3.45
CA PHE A 214 -25.33 14.76 -2.45
C PHE A 214 -25.01 15.23 -1.02
N TRP A 215 -23.92 15.99 -0.85
CA TRP A 215 -23.49 16.48 0.47
C TRP A 215 -24.34 17.63 0.99
N LEU A 216 -25.23 18.19 0.17
CA LEU A 216 -26.15 19.27 0.54
C LEU A 216 -27.51 18.76 1.03
N LEU A 217 -27.74 17.45 0.99
CA LEU A 217 -29.00 16.86 1.45
C LEU A 217 -29.17 17.08 2.96
N PRO A 218 -30.38 17.47 3.44
CA PRO A 218 -30.62 17.74 4.85
C PRO A 218 -30.51 16.45 5.67
N SER A 219 -30.18 16.58 6.96
CA SER A 219 -30.08 15.43 7.89
C SER A 219 -31.40 14.67 8.05
N SER A 220 -32.54 15.29 7.73
CA SER A 220 -33.86 14.64 7.71
C SER A 220 -34.07 13.71 6.52
N PHE A 221 -33.22 13.78 5.49
CA PHE A 221 -33.33 12.93 4.32
C PHE A 221 -32.74 11.53 4.62
N PRO A 222 -33.42 10.43 4.23
CA PRO A 222 -32.97 9.06 4.54
C PRO A 222 -31.58 8.70 4.01
N VAL A 223 -31.15 9.35 2.92
CA VAL A 223 -29.84 9.16 2.30
C VAL A 223 -29.06 10.48 2.37
N ASN A 224 -28.59 10.84 3.56
CA ASN A 224 -27.74 12.01 3.75
C ASN A 224 -26.28 11.59 3.95
N GLY A 225 -25.33 12.43 3.55
CA GLY A 225 -23.90 12.12 3.68
C GLY A 225 -23.42 11.95 5.13
N GLY A 226 -24.15 12.50 6.11
CA GLY A 226 -23.82 12.42 7.53
C GLY A 226 -23.98 11.01 8.12
N THR A 227 -24.90 10.20 7.58
CA THR A 227 -25.16 8.83 8.05
C THR A 227 -24.27 7.78 7.41
N LEU A 228 -23.46 8.14 6.42
CA LEU A 228 -22.49 7.23 5.80
C LEU A 228 -21.37 6.86 6.79
N TRP A 229 -20.86 5.64 6.66
CA TRP A 229 -19.69 5.20 7.37
C TRP A 229 -18.53 6.17 7.13
N ILE A 230 -17.80 6.54 8.20
CA ILE A 230 -16.83 7.65 8.17
C ILE A 230 -15.78 7.51 7.07
N TYR A 231 -15.24 6.31 6.85
CA TYR A 231 -14.24 6.09 5.79
C TYR A 231 -14.83 6.30 4.39
N SER A 232 -16.06 5.84 4.14
CA SER A 232 -16.76 6.09 2.88
C SER A 232 -17.02 7.59 2.70
N ARG A 233 -17.46 8.27 3.76
CA ARG A 233 -17.70 9.71 3.74
C ARG A 233 -16.44 10.50 3.37
N ASP A 234 -15.32 10.23 4.03
CA ASP A 234 -14.08 10.98 3.80
C ASP A 234 -13.55 10.79 2.37
N ILE A 235 -13.60 9.55 1.84
CA ILE A 235 -13.18 9.26 0.46
C ILE A 235 -14.11 9.93 -0.55
N PHE A 236 -15.42 9.71 -0.44
CA PHE A 236 -16.36 10.17 -1.47
C PHE A 236 -16.58 11.68 -1.42
N MET A 237 -16.40 12.35 -0.29
CA MET A 237 -16.51 13.80 -0.20
C MET A 237 -15.41 14.47 -1.05
N GLY A 238 -14.15 14.03 -0.90
CA GLY A 238 -13.04 14.51 -1.73
C GLY A 238 -13.23 14.17 -3.21
N LEU A 239 -13.60 12.93 -3.52
CA LEU A 239 -13.86 12.53 -4.92
C LEU A 239 -15.03 13.28 -5.56
N SER A 240 -16.07 13.64 -4.80
CA SER A 240 -17.21 14.40 -5.32
C SER A 240 -16.80 15.81 -5.73
N TYR A 241 -15.95 16.45 -4.92
CA TYR A 241 -15.39 17.77 -5.27
C TYR A 241 -14.56 17.71 -6.55
N LEU A 242 -13.67 16.72 -6.66
CA LEU A 242 -12.83 16.51 -7.86
C LEU A 242 -13.69 16.17 -9.09
N TYR A 243 -14.73 15.36 -8.90
CA TYR A 243 -15.69 15.02 -9.97
C TYR A 243 -16.50 16.24 -10.42
N GLY A 244 -16.96 17.07 -9.48
CA GLY A 244 -17.75 18.28 -9.77
C GLY A 244 -16.93 19.33 -10.53
N THR A 245 -15.66 19.51 -10.14
CA THR A 245 -14.72 20.41 -10.82
C THR A 245 -14.11 19.82 -12.10
N LYS A 246 -14.32 18.52 -12.36
CA LYS A 246 -13.67 17.77 -13.44
C LYS A 246 -12.15 17.96 -13.43
N PHE A 247 -11.55 17.96 -12.24
CA PHE A 247 -10.13 18.21 -12.09
C PHE A 247 -9.29 17.19 -12.87
N VAL A 248 -8.30 17.68 -13.60
CA VAL A 248 -7.31 16.87 -14.33
C VAL A 248 -5.94 17.51 -14.12
N ALA A 249 -4.95 16.71 -13.74
CA ALA A 249 -3.57 17.15 -13.58
C ALA A 249 -2.97 17.61 -14.92
N THR A 250 -1.92 18.42 -14.85
CA THR A 250 -1.19 18.88 -16.04
C THR A 250 -0.71 17.69 -16.87
N THR A 251 -1.09 17.66 -18.15
CA THR A 251 -0.68 16.58 -19.06
C THR A 251 0.81 16.69 -19.34
N THR A 252 1.56 15.66 -18.95
CA THR A 252 3.00 15.52 -19.21
C THR A 252 3.24 14.52 -20.34
N HIS A 253 4.49 14.46 -20.83
CA HIS A 253 4.88 13.42 -21.79
C HIS A 253 4.62 12.00 -21.26
N LEU A 254 4.90 11.76 -19.98
CA LEU A 254 4.60 10.48 -19.33
C LEU A 254 3.11 10.16 -19.34
N ILE A 255 2.23 11.13 -19.06
CA ILE A 255 0.77 10.92 -19.13
C ILE A 255 0.34 10.52 -20.54
N ILE A 256 0.92 11.14 -21.58
CA ILE A 256 0.64 10.77 -22.98
C ILE A 256 1.09 9.32 -23.25
N GLN A 257 2.28 8.92 -22.80
CA GLN A 257 2.74 7.54 -22.93
C GLN A 257 1.82 6.54 -22.21
N LEU A 258 1.41 6.84 -20.97
CA LEU A 258 0.50 6.00 -20.20
C LEU A 258 -0.86 5.78 -20.91
N ARG A 259 -1.36 6.79 -21.65
CA ARG A 259 -2.58 6.68 -22.45
C ARG A 259 -2.44 5.66 -23.61
N GLU A 260 -1.23 5.43 -24.11
CA GLU A 260 -0.96 4.40 -25.13
C GLU A 260 -0.57 3.05 -24.50
N GLU A 261 -0.13 3.05 -23.24
CA GLU A 261 0.33 1.84 -22.55
C GLU A 261 -0.81 1.04 -21.89
N LEU A 262 -1.84 1.73 -21.37
CA LEU A 262 -2.85 1.15 -20.45
C LEU A 262 -4.12 0.60 -21.13
N TYR A 263 -4.26 0.76 -22.44
CA TYR A 263 -5.48 0.46 -23.16
C TYR A 263 -5.22 -0.42 -24.40
N PRO A 264 -6.10 -1.40 -24.70
CA PRO A 264 -5.94 -2.27 -25.87
C PRO A 264 -6.29 -1.57 -27.19
N GLN A 265 -6.81 -0.35 -27.14
CA GLN A 265 -7.21 0.47 -28.27
C GLN A 265 -6.69 1.90 -28.09
N PRO A 266 -6.52 2.66 -29.19
CA PRO A 266 -6.06 4.05 -29.10
C PRO A 266 -6.92 4.88 -28.15
N TYR A 267 -6.29 5.68 -27.30
CA TYR A 267 -6.96 6.44 -26.25
C TYR A 267 -8.10 7.33 -26.78
N ALA A 268 -7.85 7.99 -27.92
CA ALA A 268 -8.82 8.85 -28.60
C ALA A 268 -10.08 8.12 -29.09
N ASN A 269 -10.01 6.80 -29.28
CA ASN A 269 -11.12 5.99 -29.80
C ASN A 269 -11.95 5.35 -28.68
N ILE A 270 -11.63 5.59 -27.41
CA ILE A 270 -12.37 5.03 -26.28
C ILE A 270 -13.71 5.74 -26.12
N ASN A 271 -14.81 4.99 -26.25
CA ASN A 271 -16.13 5.48 -25.86
C ASN A 271 -16.28 5.43 -24.33
N TRP A 272 -15.81 6.48 -23.66
CA TRP A 272 -15.78 6.57 -22.21
C TRP A 272 -17.14 6.37 -21.55
N SER A 273 -18.23 6.90 -22.12
CA SER A 273 -19.57 6.73 -21.56
C SER A 273 -19.99 5.25 -21.38
N GLN A 274 -19.54 4.36 -22.27
CA GLN A 274 -19.81 2.91 -22.19
C GLN A 274 -18.93 2.18 -21.18
N THR A 275 -17.86 2.82 -20.71
CA THR A 275 -16.95 2.22 -19.71
C THR A 275 -17.48 2.35 -18.28
N ARG A 276 -18.49 3.19 -18.00
CA ARG A 276 -19.04 3.45 -16.66
C ARG A 276 -19.34 2.18 -15.86
N ASN A 277 -19.96 1.20 -16.52
CA ASN A 277 -20.40 -0.05 -15.91
C ASN A 277 -19.41 -1.21 -16.11
N ARG A 278 -18.27 -0.98 -16.77
CA ARG A 278 -17.19 -1.98 -16.85
C ARG A 278 -16.47 -2.05 -15.52
N CYS A 279 -16.38 -3.25 -14.96
CA CYS A 279 -15.60 -3.58 -13.77
C CYS A 279 -15.14 -5.04 -13.91
N ALA A 280 -13.87 -5.32 -13.65
CA ALA A 280 -13.34 -6.68 -13.73
C ALA A 280 -14.11 -7.62 -12.77
N LYS A 281 -14.47 -8.82 -13.22
CA LYS A 281 -15.27 -9.78 -12.43
C LYS A 281 -14.65 -10.08 -11.06
N VAL A 282 -13.31 -10.09 -10.98
CA VAL A 282 -12.52 -10.36 -9.76
C VAL A 282 -12.71 -9.28 -8.68
N MET A 283 -13.18 -8.08 -9.03
CA MET A 283 -13.41 -6.97 -8.10
C MET A 283 -14.88 -6.70 -7.76
N LYS A 284 -15.82 -7.53 -8.21
CA LYS A 284 -17.25 -7.33 -7.89
C LYS A 284 -17.54 -7.30 -6.39
N TYR A 285 -16.74 -7.98 -5.56
CA TYR A 285 -16.88 -7.95 -4.10
C TYR A 285 -16.59 -6.57 -3.48
N MET A 286 -15.70 -5.76 -4.07
CA MET A 286 -15.45 -4.40 -3.56
C MET A 286 -16.54 -3.40 -3.97
N ASP A 287 -17.22 -3.63 -5.09
CA ASP A 287 -18.41 -2.85 -5.44
C ASP A 287 -19.51 -3.09 -4.38
N VAL A 288 -19.69 -4.31 -3.86
CA VAL A 288 -20.73 -4.57 -2.83
C VAL A 288 -20.42 -3.96 -1.46
N ILE A 289 -19.15 -3.71 -1.14
CA ILE A 289 -18.74 -3.13 0.17
C ILE A 289 -18.86 -1.59 0.19
N LEU A 290 -18.98 -0.95 -0.98
CA LEU A 290 -18.98 0.50 -1.12
C LEU A 290 -20.34 1.09 -1.59
N TYR A 291 -21.40 0.28 -1.67
CA TYR A 291 -22.79 0.74 -1.87
C TYR A 291 -23.69 0.29 -0.74
#